data_AF-A0A8J1ZKA5-F1
#
_entry.id   AF-A0A8J1ZKA5-F1
#
_cell.length_a   1.000
_cell.length_b   1.000
_cell.length_c   1.000
_cell.angle_alpha   90.00
_cell.angle_beta   90.00
_cell.angle_gamma   90.00
#
_symmetry.space_group_name_H-M   'P 1'
#
loop_
_entity.id
_entity.type
_entity.pdbx_description
1 polymer ?
#
loop_
_entity_poly.entity_id
_entity_poly.type
_entity_poly.pdbx_seq_one_letter_code
_entity_poly.pdbx_strand_id
1 'polypeptide(L)'
;MIGVNNSKKPEPPEEVRIDGKRMTEKRKEKLLAIQKREQMKDVLIERFKERVNGGAELTEAEKKQNEQVVRSEVEAFMDGASITENNLKRLDKKIRTKTSGTSGSALEAEKYSIVSGTKSGSKLSASNVSAAGAGGAEKESSVVADWRVLDEFALFKEEQSVVAQRVRKVESGKKVRSALGKQVAEQKGLKNADKAADRRWYALALEDVERYEKEEAAKADELHRRGQLEKQLRDEQLDNEEKARAEAKRVDGVLDRLTKQRCKEEIEAEERKANKIRQEQRDYMARVQAENVIDQQRRAEEKLRLLEQDRLLMKQSNERQDEEERRRQAEKDARVARNEASAARMASTVMAVQDAALAAAEARAEEENRRTNERAAKAENDKAAYLQRLRVETKDYHLKQMADKREVQRQEREEARLMLERSIQGDNEHAASERLKMRELRKRELGNQAELSRMMHEKGERLREVEMSETEKKMNRELMKQVNKQLKDAGRKPVSIRSPPKKEVDPEVAIRFGLKVPDI
;
A
#
# COMPACT_ATOMS: atom_id res chain seq x y z
N MET A 1 -52.90 16.52 -36.47
CA MET A 1 -51.47 16.35 -36.78
C MET A 1 -50.76 16.02 -35.47
N ILE A 2 -50.81 14.79 -34.98
CA ILE A 2 -49.88 13.67 -35.25
C ILE A 2 -48.43 14.16 -35.32
N GLY A 3 -47.73 14.08 -34.19
CA GLY A 3 -46.28 14.17 -34.06
C GLY A 3 -45.83 13.01 -33.17
N VAL A 4 -45.21 12.03 -33.80
CA VAL A 4 -44.99 10.66 -33.33
C VAL A 4 -43.87 10.58 -32.27
N ASN A 5 -44.15 9.84 -31.21
CA ASN A 5 -43.21 9.41 -30.18
C ASN A 5 -42.08 8.55 -30.79
N ASN A 6 -40.84 9.04 -30.71
CA ASN A 6 -39.66 8.20 -30.94
C ASN A 6 -39.29 7.47 -29.65
N SER A 7 -39.82 6.25 -29.52
CA SER A 7 -39.44 5.25 -28.54
C SER A 7 -37.98 4.85 -28.75
N LYS A 8 -37.12 5.39 -27.89
CA LYS A 8 -35.71 5.01 -27.75
C LYS A 8 -35.65 3.54 -27.32
N LYS A 9 -35.25 2.68 -28.25
CA LYS A 9 -35.04 1.24 -28.05
C LYS A 9 -33.98 1.05 -26.94
N PRO A 10 -34.22 0.25 -25.90
CA PRO A 10 -33.22 0.00 -24.88
C PRO A 10 -32.05 -0.77 -25.50
N GLU A 11 -30.86 -0.18 -25.43
CA GLU A 11 -29.61 -0.83 -25.80
C GLU A 11 -29.36 -2.04 -24.88
N PRO A 12 -28.93 -3.20 -25.41
CA PRO A 12 -28.57 -4.34 -24.59
C PRO A 12 -27.35 -4.00 -23.72
N PRO A 13 -27.24 -4.58 -22.51
CA PRO A 13 -26.16 -4.27 -21.58
C PRO A 13 -24.79 -4.59 -22.19
N GLU A 14 -23.86 -3.63 -22.07
CA GLU A 14 -22.47 -3.73 -22.50
C GLU A 14 -21.83 -5.02 -21.98
N GLU A 15 -21.49 -5.92 -22.91
CA GLU A 15 -20.68 -7.09 -22.62
C GLU A 15 -19.26 -6.65 -22.25
N VAL A 16 -18.91 -6.87 -20.98
CA VAL A 16 -17.56 -6.66 -20.44
C VAL A 16 -16.57 -7.55 -21.21
N ARG A 17 -15.83 -6.94 -22.15
CA ARG A 17 -14.77 -7.59 -22.93
C ARG A 17 -13.50 -7.72 -22.08
N ILE A 18 -13.30 -8.90 -21.50
CA ILE A 18 -12.04 -9.34 -20.90
C ILE A 18 -11.34 -10.26 -21.91
N ASP A 19 -10.25 -9.78 -22.49
CA ASP A 19 -9.21 -10.47 -23.28
C ASP A 19 -9.54 -11.80 -23.99
N GLY A 20 -9.74 -11.69 -25.31
CA GLY A 20 -9.07 -12.52 -26.32
C GLY A 20 -9.33 -14.04 -26.44
N LYS A 21 -10.04 -14.70 -25.53
CA LYS A 21 -10.48 -16.10 -25.71
C LYS A 21 -11.97 -16.22 -25.45
N ARG A 22 -12.76 -16.47 -26.51
CA ARG A 22 -14.18 -16.84 -26.39
C ARG A 22 -14.29 -18.01 -25.42
N MET A 23 -14.80 -17.74 -24.22
CA MET A 23 -15.03 -18.75 -23.20
C MET A 23 -16.00 -19.79 -23.75
N THR A 24 -15.62 -21.06 -23.68
CA THR A 24 -16.47 -22.17 -24.09
C THR A 24 -17.80 -22.10 -23.34
N GLU A 25 -18.90 -22.48 -23.98
CA GLU A 25 -20.24 -22.43 -23.36
C GLU A 25 -20.27 -23.21 -22.04
N LYS A 26 -19.58 -24.35 -21.97
CA LYS A 26 -19.40 -25.14 -20.73
C LYS A 26 -18.72 -24.34 -19.61
N ARG A 27 -17.74 -23.49 -19.94
CA ARG A 27 -17.05 -22.63 -18.97
C ARG A 27 -17.96 -21.49 -18.53
N LYS A 28 -18.73 -20.91 -19.44
CA LYS A 28 -19.74 -19.88 -19.11
C LYS A 28 -20.82 -20.44 -18.17
N GLU A 29 -21.35 -21.62 -18.48
CA GLU A 29 -22.34 -22.32 -17.66
C GLU A 29 -21.79 -22.66 -16.27
N LYS A 30 -20.56 -23.18 -16.19
CA LYS A 30 -19.89 -23.47 -14.91
C LYS A 30 -19.72 -22.20 -14.06
N LEU A 31 -19.33 -21.08 -14.67
CA LEU A 31 -19.20 -19.81 -13.95
C LEU A 31 -20.54 -19.24 -13.50
N LEU A 32 -21.59 -19.32 -14.34
CA LEU A 32 -22.93 -18.94 -13.95
C LEU A 32 -23.45 -19.82 -12.79
N ALA A 33 -23.14 -21.12 -12.80
CA ALA A 33 -23.49 -22.02 -11.70
C ALA A 33 -22.75 -21.65 -10.41
N ILE A 34 -21.45 -21.33 -10.48
CA ILE A 34 -20.65 -20.86 -9.33
C ILE A 34 -21.19 -19.52 -8.82
N GLN A 35 -21.50 -18.57 -9.71
CA GLN A 35 -22.05 -17.28 -9.34
C GLN A 35 -23.42 -17.42 -8.66
N LYS A 36 -24.32 -18.25 -9.20
CA LYS A 36 -25.62 -18.55 -8.56
C LYS A 36 -25.43 -19.22 -7.20
N ARG A 37 -24.42 -20.09 -7.07
CA ARG A 37 -24.09 -20.76 -5.81
C ARG A 37 -23.61 -19.78 -4.75
N GLU A 38 -22.71 -18.86 -5.10
CA GLU A 38 -22.25 -17.77 -4.20
C GLU A 38 -23.41 -16.83 -3.82
N GLN A 39 -24.23 -16.40 -4.78
CA GLN A 39 -25.40 -15.57 -4.47
C GLN A 39 -26.37 -16.26 -3.50
N MET A 40 -26.62 -17.56 -3.67
CA MET A 40 -27.44 -18.33 -2.74
C MET A 40 -26.77 -18.50 -1.37
N LYS A 41 -25.43 -18.60 -1.31
CA LYS A 41 -24.67 -18.66 -0.05
C LYS A 41 -24.91 -17.40 0.77
N ASP A 42 -24.78 -16.22 0.17
CA ASP A 42 -25.00 -14.94 0.85
C ASP A 42 -26.44 -14.80 1.35
N VAL A 43 -27.42 -15.13 0.51
CA VAL A 43 -28.85 -15.10 0.89
C VAL A 43 -29.15 -16.06 2.05
N LEU A 44 -28.57 -17.27 2.04
CA LEU A 44 -28.76 -18.23 3.13
C LEU A 44 -28.08 -17.75 4.42
N ILE A 45 -26.87 -17.19 4.34
CA ILE A 45 -26.16 -16.61 5.50
C ILE A 45 -27.00 -15.51 6.12
N GLU A 46 -27.53 -14.58 5.33
CA GLU A 46 -28.35 -13.47 5.82
C GLU A 46 -29.64 -13.98 6.49
N ARG A 47 -30.36 -14.91 5.84
CA ARG A 47 -31.58 -15.50 6.40
C ARG A 47 -31.35 -16.28 7.70
N PHE A 48 -30.26 -17.04 7.79
CA PHE A 48 -29.94 -17.76 9.02
C PHE A 48 -29.41 -16.84 10.12
N LYS A 49 -28.66 -15.78 9.76
CA LYS A 49 -28.22 -14.74 10.69
C LYS A 49 -29.41 -14.00 11.30
N GLU A 50 -30.36 -13.58 10.48
CA GLU A 50 -31.62 -12.96 10.94
C GLU A 50 -32.39 -13.89 11.89
N ARG A 51 -32.51 -15.17 11.54
CA ARG A 51 -33.26 -16.15 12.35
C ARG A 51 -32.59 -16.46 13.69
N VAL A 52 -31.26 -16.60 13.70
CA VAL A 52 -30.50 -16.94 14.91
C VAL A 52 -30.37 -15.72 15.84
N ASN A 53 -30.10 -14.54 15.28
CA ASN A 53 -29.88 -13.34 16.08
C ASN A 53 -31.16 -12.52 16.36
N GLY A 54 -32.24 -12.73 15.59
CA GLY A 54 -33.48 -11.96 15.73
C GLY A 54 -34.40 -12.41 16.88
N GLY A 55 -34.12 -13.54 17.53
CA GLY A 55 -34.98 -14.11 18.58
C GLY A 55 -34.56 -13.82 20.02
N ALA A 56 -33.33 -13.36 20.26
CA ALA A 56 -32.79 -13.16 21.61
C ALA A 56 -31.90 -11.93 21.68
N GLU A 57 -31.94 -11.23 22.83
CA GLU A 57 -31.07 -10.10 23.12
C GLU A 57 -29.65 -10.61 23.42
N LEU A 58 -28.92 -10.93 22.36
CA LEU A 58 -27.55 -11.44 22.41
C LEU A 58 -26.54 -10.29 22.46
N THR A 59 -25.44 -10.51 23.16
CA THR A 59 -24.30 -9.60 23.16
C THR A 59 -23.63 -9.53 21.77
N GLU A 60 -22.94 -8.43 21.46
CA GLU A 60 -22.21 -8.29 20.18
C GLU A 60 -21.16 -9.40 19.96
N ALA A 61 -20.58 -9.93 21.04
CA ALA A 61 -19.65 -11.06 20.96
C ALA A 61 -20.36 -12.35 20.51
N GLU A 62 -21.52 -12.65 21.10
CA GLU A 62 -22.32 -13.83 20.75
C GLU A 62 -22.88 -13.73 19.32
N LYS A 63 -23.30 -12.53 18.88
CA LYS A 63 -23.74 -12.31 17.49
C LYS A 63 -22.64 -12.61 16.49
N LYS A 64 -21.39 -12.17 16.77
CA LYS A 64 -20.22 -12.45 15.92
C LYS A 64 -19.87 -13.93 15.90
N GLN A 65 -19.91 -14.59 17.04
CA GLN A 65 -19.68 -16.03 17.13
C GLN A 65 -20.75 -16.83 16.37
N ASN A 66 -22.02 -16.49 16.54
CA ASN A 66 -23.14 -17.09 15.82
C ASN A 66 -23.03 -16.88 14.31
N GLU A 67 -22.62 -15.69 13.87
CA GLU A 67 -22.37 -15.39 12.47
C GLU A 67 -21.25 -16.28 11.88
N GLN A 68 -20.15 -16.50 12.61
CA GLN A 68 -19.08 -17.38 12.16
C GLN A 68 -19.55 -18.83 12.03
N VAL A 69 -20.35 -19.33 12.99
CA VAL A 69 -20.94 -20.67 12.93
C VAL A 69 -21.88 -20.80 11.73
N VAL A 70 -22.78 -19.83 11.52
CA VAL A 70 -23.70 -19.80 10.37
C VAL A 70 -22.92 -19.83 9.05
N ARG A 71 -21.90 -18.98 8.89
CA ARG A 71 -21.08 -18.95 7.67
C ARG A 71 -20.41 -20.29 7.39
N SER A 72 -19.79 -20.90 8.41
CA SER A 72 -19.09 -22.19 8.25
C SER A 72 -20.04 -23.34 7.88
N GLU A 73 -21.25 -23.36 8.46
CA GLU A 73 -22.23 -24.42 8.20
C GLU A 73 -22.92 -24.25 6.85
N VAL A 74 -23.21 -23.00 6.45
CA VAL A 74 -23.74 -22.72 5.11
C VAL A 74 -22.70 -23.04 4.04
N GLU A 75 -21.42 -22.70 4.25
CA GLU A 75 -20.35 -23.03 3.32
C GLU A 75 -20.18 -24.54 3.15
N ALA A 76 -20.08 -25.29 4.25
CA ALA A 76 -20.02 -26.75 4.22
C ALA A 76 -21.28 -27.38 3.56
N PHE A 77 -22.45 -26.76 3.74
CA PHE A 77 -23.69 -27.20 3.10
C PHE A 77 -23.65 -27.01 1.59
N MET A 78 -23.20 -25.84 1.11
CA MET A 78 -23.10 -25.55 -0.32
C MET A 78 -22.10 -26.49 -1.00
N ASP A 79 -21.04 -26.92 -0.31
CA ASP A 79 -20.02 -27.89 -0.74
C ASP A 79 -20.50 -29.34 -0.82
N GLY A 80 -21.31 -29.79 0.14
CA GLY A 80 -21.67 -31.20 0.24
C GLY A 80 -23.07 -31.60 -0.24
N ALA A 81 -24.03 -30.67 -0.28
CA ALA A 81 -25.46 -31.01 -0.42
C ALA A 81 -26.19 -30.21 -1.51
N SER A 82 -27.15 -30.85 -2.16
CA SER A 82 -28.11 -30.16 -3.02
C SER A 82 -29.13 -29.37 -2.19
N ILE A 83 -29.55 -28.21 -2.70
CA ILE A 83 -30.53 -27.34 -2.04
C ILE A 83 -31.91 -27.97 -2.18
N THR A 84 -32.30 -28.75 -1.16
CA THR A 84 -33.64 -29.30 -1.01
C THR A 84 -34.21 -28.86 0.34
N GLU A 85 -35.53 -28.82 0.46
CA GLU A 85 -36.20 -28.36 1.69
C GLU A 85 -35.80 -29.20 2.92
N ASN A 86 -35.67 -30.51 2.75
CA ASN A 86 -35.22 -31.42 3.81
C ASN A 86 -33.79 -31.13 4.26
N ASN A 87 -32.91 -30.82 3.30
CA ASN A 87 -31.52 -30.47 3.57
C ASN A 87 -31.42 -29.10 4.28
N LEU A 88 -32.22 -28.12 3.87
CA LEU A 88 -32.31 -26.81 4.56
C LEU A 88 -32.85 -26.94 5.99
N LYS A 89 -33.85 -27.81 6.23
CA LYS A 89 -34.35 -28.12 7.58
C LYS A 89 -33.28 -28.77 8.47
N ARG A 90 -32.45 -29.66 7.91
CA ARG A 90 -31.30 -30.26 8.62
C ARG A 90 -30.23 -29.22 8.96
N LEU A 91 -29.94 -28.31 8.02
CA LEU A 91 -29.04 -27.20 8.22
C LEU A 91 -29.53 -26.25 9.32
N ASP A 92 -30.82 -25.87 9.30
CA ASP A 92 -31.42 -25.02 10.34
C ASP A 92 -31.28 -25.66 11.73
N LYS A 93 -31.61 -26.96 11.85
CA LYS A 93 -31.42 -27.70 13.11
C LYS A 93 -29.96 -27.69 13.55
N LYS A 94 -29.02 -27.98 12.64
CA LYS A 94 -27.58 -28.04 12.94
C LYS A 94 -27.03 -26.69 13.40
N ILE A 95 -27.40 -25.60 12.73
CA ILE A 95 -27.03 -24.24 13.10
C ILE A 95 -27.58 -23.93 14.50
N ARG A 96 -28.87 -24.15 14.73
CA ARG A 96 -29.49 -23.90 16.04
C ARG A 96 -28.82 -24.65 17.17
N THR A 97 -28.52 -25.95 16.98
CA THR A 97 -27.85 -26.75 18.01
C THR A 97 -26.45 -26.24 18.34
N LYS A 98 -25.71 -25.73 17.34
CA LYS A 98 -24.37 -25.17 17.55
C LYS A 98 -24.39 -23.79 18.17
N THR A 99 -25.37 -22.95 17.82
CA THR A 99 -25.46 -21.57 18.32
C THR A 99 -26.14 -21.48 19.69
N SER A 100 -27.02 -22.42 20.03
CA SER A 100 -27.68 -22.44 21.36
C SER A 100 -26.79 -22.96 22.49
N GLY A 101 -25.53 -23.29 22.22
CA GLY A 101 -24.60 -23.81 23.22
C GLY A 101 -25.07 -25.09 23.92
N THR A 102 -26.10 -25.76 23.39
CA THR A 102 -26.65 -26.99 23.95
C THR A 102 -25.79 -28.17 23.50
N SER A 103 -24.49 -28.07 23.77
CA SER A 103 -23.53 -29.18 23.66
C SER A 103 -23.73 -30.11 24.86
N GLY A 104 -24.86 -30.80 24.88
CA GLY A 104 -25.25 -31.70 25.96
C GLY A 104 -25.87 -32.97 25.39
N SER A 105 -25.02 -33.93 25.01
CA SER A 105 -25.12 -35.34 25.41
C SER A 105 -26.50 -36.06 25.36
N ALA A 106 -27.45 -35.65 24.50
CA ALA A 106 -28.79 -36.26 24.45
C ALA A 106 -29.29 -36.63 23.04
N LEU A 107 -28.51 -36.39 21.98
CA LEU A 107 -28.94 -36.64 20.59
C LEU A 107 -28.02 -37.58 19.79
N GLU A 108 -27.19 -38.38 20.49
CA GLU A 108 -26.41 -39.46 19.85
C GLU A 108 -27.19 -40.79 19.72
N ALA A 109 -28.48 -40.82 20.09
CA ALA A 109 -29.31 -42.03 20.00
C ALA A 109 -30.13 -42.17 18.70
N GLU A 110 -30.09 -41.22 17.76
CA GLU A 110 -31.00 -41.21 16.59
C GLU A 110 -30.30 -41.31 15.21
N LYS A 111 -29.08 -41.84 15.16
CA LYS A 111 -28.33 -42.00 13.88
C LYS A 111 -28.07 -43.42 13.40
N TYR A 112 -28.64 -44.44 14.03
CA TYR A 112 -28.63 -45.81 13.52
C TYR A 112 -30.01 -46.47 13.63
N SER A 113 -30.95 -46.01 12.82
CA SER A 113 -32.12 -46.82 12.47
C SER A 113 -32.46 -46.53 11.02
N ILE A 114 -31.89 -47.34 10.12
CA ILE A 114 -32.40 -47.73 8.81
C ILE A 114 -31.36 -48.71 8.21
N VAL A 115 -31.82 -49.95 8.01
CA VAL A 115 -31.32 -50.98 7.08
C VAL A 115 -30.10 -51.80 7.50
N SER A 116 -30.39 -52.99 8.07
CA SER A 116 -29.85 -54.31 7.69
C SER A 116 -30.37 -55.32 8.74
N GLY A 117 -31.06 -56.41 8.45
CA GLY A 117 -30.93 -57.25 7.27
C GLY A 117 -30.20 -58.56 7.56
N THR A 118 -30.36 -59.22 8.71
CA THR A 118 -29.93 -60.64 8.87
C THR A 118 -30.85 -61.42 9.81
N LYS A 119 -31.67 -62.28 9.21
CA LYS A 119 -32.28 -63.45 9.86
C LYS A 119 -31.17 -64.49 10.07
N SER A 120 -30.93 -64.92 11.30
CA SER A 120 -30.39 -66.25 11.55
C SER A 120 -30.84 -66.71 12.94
N GLY A 121 -31.93 -67.47 12.94
CA GLY A 121 -32.36 -68.21 14.12
C GLY A 121 -31.54 -69.48 14.26
N SER A 122 -31.11 -69.77 15.48
CA SER A 122 -30.75 -71.12 15.88
C SER A 122 -31.53 -71.46 17.14
N LYS A 123 -32.45 -72.40 16.97
CA LYS A 123 -33.35 -72.94 17.99
C LYS A 123 -32.56 -73.80 18.96
N LEU A 124 -32.82 -73.58 20.24
CA LEU A 124 -32.60 -74.55 21.30
C LEU A 124 -33.55 -75.74 21.06
N SER A 125 -33.01 -76.95 20.91
CA SER A 125 -33.78 -78.19 20.96
C SER A 125 -33.43 -78.98 22.21
N ALA A 126 -34.47 -79.23 22.99
CA ALA A 126 -34.53 -80.13 24.12
C ALA A 126 -34.29 -81.59 23.73
N SER A 127 -33.82 -82.40 24.67
CA SER A 127 -34.09 -83.85 24.67
C SER A 127 -34.27 -84.36 26.11
N ASN A 128 -35.52 -84.66 26.44
CA ASN A 128 -35.96 -85.55 27.52
C ASN A 128 -35.90 -87.00 26.98
N VAL A 129 -35.28 -87.95 27.69
CA VAL A 129 -35.92 -88.92 28.61
C VAL A 129 -36.97 -89.82 27.94
N SER A 130 -36.62 -91.09 27.65
CA SER A 130 -37.22 -92.29 28.29
C SER A 130 -37.03 -93.59 27.51
N ALA A 131 -36.84 -94.66 28.30
CA ALA A 131 -37.39 -96.01 28.14
C ALA A 131 -36.87 -96.94 27.02
N ALA A 132 -36.28 -98.06 27.43
CA ALA A 132 -36.94 -99.37 27.49
C ALA A 132 -35.88 -100.49 27.40
N GLY A 133 -35.93 -101.44 28.34
CA GLY A 133 -35.02 -102.58 28.39
C GLY A 133 -35.46 -103.58 29.45
N ALA A 134 -36.69 -104.09 29.30
CA ALA A 134 -37.10 -105.39 29.83
C ALA A 134 -36.16 -106.45 29.22
N GLY A 135 -35.65 -107.44 29.93
CA GLY A 135 -36.39 -108.47 30.65
C GLY A 135 -35.71 -109.78 30.25
N GLY A 136 -35.22 -110.54 31.23
CA GLY A 136 -34.48 -111.78 30.99
C GLY A 136 -34.42 -112.55 32.28
N ALA A 137 -35.46 -113.34 32.52
CA ALA A 137 -35.57 -114.31 33.59
C ALA A 137 -35.05 -115.66 33.07
N GLU A 138 -34.06 -116.24 33.75
CA GLU A 138 -33.86 -117.69 33.75
C GLU A 138 -33.42 -118.17 35.14
N LYS A 139 -33.76 -119.44 35.37
CA LYS A 139 -33.98 -120.12 36.64
C LYS A 139 -32.72 -120.84 37.17
N GLU A 140 -32.83 -121.14 38.47
CA GLU A 140 -32.32 -122.34 39.16
C GLU A 140 -30.82 -122.47 39.47
N SER A 141 -30.47 -122.29 40.74
CA SER A 141 -30.06 -123.44 41.58
C SER A 141 -30.04 -123.02 43.06
N SER A 142 -30.58 -123.87 43.92
CA SER A 142 -30.66 -123.65 45.36
C SER A 142 -29.26 -123.72 46.00
N VAL A 143 -28.69 -122.56 46.29
CA VAL A 143 -27.51 -122.43 47.17
C VAL A 143 -28.03 -122.11 48.57
N VAL A 144 -27.54 -122.86 49.55
CA VAL A 144 -27.86 -122.72 50.97
C VAL A 144 -27.67 -121.26 51.41
N ALA A 145 -28.74 -120.64 51.91
CA ALA A 145 -28.74 -119.24 52.34
C ALA A 145 -27.97 -119.09 53.66
N ASP A 146 -26.67 -118.86 53.56
CA ASP A 146 -25.80 -118.46 54.66
C ASP A 146 -25.76 -116.92 54.71
N TRP A 147 -26.18 -116.33 55.83
CA TRP A 147 -26.23 -114.87 56.03
C TRP A 147 -24.86 -114.20 55.83
N ARG A 148 -23.78 -114.97 55.99
CA ARG A 148 -22.41 -114.52 55.72
C ARG A 148 -22.17 -114.14 54.26
N VAL A 149 -22.81 -114.82 53.30
CA VAL A 149 -22.69 -114.51 51.86
C VAL A 149 -23.40 -113.19 51.55
N LEU A 150 -24.50 -112.88 52.24
CA LEU A 150 -25.19 -111.59 52.10
C LEU A 150 -24.37 -110.45 52.70
N ASP A 151 -23.73 -110.66 53.85
CA ASP A 151 -22.83 -109.67 54.46
C ASP A 151 -21.56 -109.44 53.61
N GLU A 152 -20.93 -110.50 53.10
CA GLU A 152 -19.79 -110.38 52.17
C GLU A 152 -20.20 -109.68 50.87
N PHE A 153 -21.40 -109.96 50.37
CA PHE A 153 -21.93 -109.26 49.19
C PHE A 153 -22.26 -107.79 49.49
N ALA A 154 -22.75 -107.47 50.69
CA ALA A 154 -22.98 -106.09 51.12
C ALA A 154 -21.66 -105.31 51.23
N LEU A 155 -20.63 -105.91 51.85
CA LEU A 155 -19.28 -105.35 51.93
C LEU A 155 -18.66 -105.18 50.53
N PHE A 156 -18.82 -106.16 49.64
CA PHE A 156 -18.37 -106.05 48.26
C PHE A 156 -19.10 -104.93 47.48
N LYS A 157 -20.40 -104.73 47.72
CA LYS A 157 -21.17 -103.62 47.14
C LYS A 157 -20.73 -102.28 47.70
N GLU A 158 -20.43 -102.20 48.99
CA GLU A 158 -19.87 -101.01 49.61
C GLU A 158 -18.49 -100.70 49.04
N GLU A 159 -17.61 -101.70 48.90
CA GLU A 159 -16.29 -101.57 48.29
C GLU A 159 -16.39 -101.12 46.82
N GLN A 160 -17.29 -101.73 46.02
CA GLN A 160 -17.60 -101.26 44.66
C GLN A 160 -18.09 -99.80 44.67
N SER A 161 -18.92 -99.42 45.63
CA SER A 161 -19.43 -98.04 45.73
C SER A 161 -18.32 -97.05 46.08
N VAL A 162 -17.37 -97.43 46.95
CA VAL A 162 -16.21 -96.61 47.34
C VAL A 162 -15.25 -96.47 46.16
N VAL A 163 -14.97 -97.56 45.43
CA VAL A 163 -14.17 -97.52 44.20
C VAL A 163 -14.85 -96.66 43.14
N ALA A 164 -16.15 -96.81 42.91
CA ALA A 164 -16.90 -95.99 41.99
C ALA A 164 -16.90 -94.50 42.40
N GLN A 165 -16.99 -94.19 43.70
CA GLN A 165 -16.85 -92.82 44.20
C GLN A 165 -15.44 -92.27 43.96
N ARG A 166 -14.38 -93.06 44.18
CA ARG A 166 -13.00 -92.65 43.89
C ARG A 166 -12.80 -92.39 42.41
N VAL A 167 -13.29 -93.27 41.53
CA VAL A 167 -13.24 -93.07 40.06
C VAL A 167 -14.00 -91.81 39.65
N ARG A 168 -15.22 -91.60 40.16
CA ARG A 168 -16.01 -90.37 39.91
C ARG A 168 -15.28 -89.11 40.38
N LYS A 169 -14.62 -89.14 41.54
CA LYS A 169 -13.80 -88.01 42.06
C LYS A 169 -12.58 -87.73 41.18
N VAL A 170 -11.90 -88.77 40.70
CA VAL A 170 -10.76 -88.61 39.79
C VAL A 170 -11.21 -88.07 38.43
N GLU A 171 -12.33 -88.57 37.89
CA GLU A 171 -12.90 -88.09 36.63
C GLU A 171 -13.43 -86.66 36.73
N SER A 172 -14.12 -86.30 37.81
CA SER A 172 -14.55 -84.92 38.04
C SER A 172 -13.34 -83.99 38.17
N GLY A 173 -12.28 -84.42 38.87
CA GLY A 173 -11.01 -83.70 38.93
C GLY A 173 -10.33 -83.53 37.57
N LYS A 174 -10.35 -84.56 36.70
CA LYS A 174 -9.86 -84.46 35.32
C LYS A 174 -10.68 -83.47 34.49
N LYS A 175 -12.01 -83.50 34.61
CA LYS A 175 -12.92 -82.55 33.92
C LYS A 175 -12.68 -81.11 34.36
N VAL A 176 -12.54 -80.86 35.66
CA VAL A 176 -12.24 -79.52 36.23
C VAL A 176 -10.88 -79.01 35.74
N ARG A 177 -9.83 -79.86 35.76
CA ARG A 177 -8.50 -79.50 35.23
C ARG A 177 -8.54 -79.19 33.73
N SER A 178 -9.27 -79.99 32.94
CA SER A 178 -9.46 -79.74 31.51
C SER A 178 -10.19 -78.42 31.24
N ALA A 179 -11.26 -78.14 32.00
CA ALA A 179 -12.01 -76.88 31.89
C ALA A 179 -11.16 -75.65 32.28
N LEU A 180 -10.42 -75.73 33.38
CA LEU A 180 -9.47 -74.68 33.78
C LEU A 180 -8.36 -74.47 32.73
N GLY A 181 -7.84 -75.56 32.16
CA GLY A 181 -6.86 -75.50 31.08
C GLY A 181 -7.39 -74.78 29.83
N LYS A 182 -8.63 -75.08 29.44
CA LYS A 182 -9.33 -74.38 28.34
C LYS A 182 -9.52 -72.89 28.67
N GLN A 183 -9.98 -72.56 29.87
CA GLN A 183 -10.19 -71.17 30.29
C GLN A 183 -8.88 -70.37 30.29
N VAL A 184 -7.77 -70.96 30.75
CA VAL A 184 -6.44 -70.31 30.70
C VAL A 184 -5.94 -70.15 29.27
N ALA A 185 -6.16 -71.14 28.40
CA ALA A 185 -5.80 -71.06 26.98
C ALA A 185 -6.62 -69.98 26.24
N GLU A 186 -7.93 -69.91 26.49
CA GLU A 186 -8.81 -68.85 25.98
C GLU A 186 -8.39 -67.47 26.48
N GLN A 187 -8.10 -67.34 27.78
CA GLN A 187 -7.63 -66.06 28.35
C GLN A 187 -6.27 -65.63 27.77
N LYS A 188 -5.35 -66.57 27.55
CA LYS A 188 -4.08 -66.30 26.85
C LYS A 188 -4.31 -65.92 25.39
N GLY A 189 -5.25 -66.58 24.71
CA GLY A 189 -5.69 -66.27 23.36
C GLY A 189 -6.21 -64.84 23.25
N LEU A 190 -7.11 -64.43 24.16
CA LEU A 190 -7.63 -63.07 24.24
C LEU A 190 -6.51 -62.05 24.43
N LYS A 191 -5.65 -62.26 25.43
CA LYS A 191 -4.51 -61.36 25.70
C LYS A 191 -3.56 -61.23 24.50
N ASN A 192 -3.38 -62.29 23.73
CA ASN A 192 -2.56 -62.25 22.51
C ASN A 192 -3.27 -61.53 21.36
N ALA A 193 -4.59 -61.69 21.23
CA ALA A 193 -5.40 -60.96 20.26
C ALA A 193 -5.40 -59.45 20.57
N ASP A 194 -5.54 -59.06 21.83
CA ASP A 194 -5.46 -57.65 22.27
C ASP A 194 -4.10 -57.06 21.95
N LYS A 195 -2.99 -57.75 22.28
CA LYS A 195 -1.64 -57.31 21.92
C LYS A 195 -1.43 -57.19 20.40
N ALA A 196 -2.06 -58.06 19.61
CA ALA A 196 -1.98 -57.99 18.15
C ALA A 196 -2.79 -56.80 17.61
N ALA A 197 -3.95 -56.52 18.20
CA ALA A 197 -4.76 -55.34 17.89
C ALA A 197 -3.99 -54.05 18.23
N ASP A 198 -3.37 -53.97 19.41
CA ASP A 198 -2.54 -52.84 19.83
C ASP A 198 -1.39 -52.61 18.84
N ARG A 199 -0.66 -53.66 18.46
CA ARG A 199 0.43 -53.55 17.46
C ARG A 199 -0.05 -53.00 16.12
N ARG A 200 -1.24 -53.43 15.66
CA ARG A 200 -1.83 -52.90 14.41
C ARG A 200 -2.22 -51.44 14.57
N TRP A 201 -2.79 -51.08 15.72
CA TRP A 201 -3.14 -49.70 16.02
C TRP A 201 -1.90 -48.80 16.04
N TYR A 202 -0.81 -49.21 16.70
CA TYR A 202 0.45 -48.47 16.70
C TYR A 202 1.07 -48.36 15.30
N ALA A 203 1.00 -49.42 14.49
CA ALA A 203 1.49 -49.38 13.12
C ALA A 203 0.70 -48.37 12.25
N LEU A 204 -0.62 -48.35 12.36
CA LEU A 204 -1.47 -47.37 11.68
C LEU A 204 -1.20 -45.94 12.18
N ALA A 205 -1.06 -45.76 13.49
CA ALA A 205 -0.74 -44.46 14.07
C ALA A 205 0.62 -43.92 13.58
N LEU A 206 1.63 -44.78 13.42
CA LEU A 206 2.91 -44.41 12.83
C LEU A 206 2.76 -44.02 11.35
N GLU A 207 1.98 -44.77 10.58
CA GLU A 207 1.71 -44.45 9.18
C GLU A 207 1.00 -43.10 9.02
N ASP A 208 0.05 -42.78 9.91
CA ASP A 208 -0.65 -41.50 9.93
C ASP A 208 0.31 -40.35 10.27
N VAL A 209 1.24 -40.55 11.20
CA VAL A 209 2.30 -39.57 11.52
C VAL A 209 3.21 -39.36 10.31
N GLU A 210 3.66 -40.42 9.63
CA GLU A 210 4.49 -40.30 8.42
C GLU A 210 3.76 -39.58 7.28
N ARG A 211 2.45 -39.80 7.12
CA ARG A 211 1.63 -39.06 6.14
C ARG A 211 1.57 -37.59 6.50
N TYR A 212 1.32 -37.26 7.77
CA TYR A 212 1.28 -35.89 8.23
C TYR A 212 2.63 -35.17 8.02
N GLU A 213 3.74 -35.83 8.32
CA GLU A 213 5.08 -35.30 8.05
C GLU A 213 5.32 -35.03 6.56
N LYS A 214 4.88 -35.93 5.67
CA LYS A 214 4.96 -35.72 4.21
C LYS A 214 4.08 -34.57 3.74
N GLU A 215 2.88 -34.42 4.30
CA GLU A 215 1.98 -33.31 3.99
C GLU A 215 2.56 -31.97 4.46
N GLU A 216 3.12 -31.91 5.67
CA GLU A 216 3.79 -30.70 6.19
C GLU A 216 5.04 -30.36 5.38
N ALA A 217 5.84 -31.35 4.99
CA ALA A 217 6.97 -31.13 4.08
C ALA A 217 6.51 -30.60 2.71
N ALA A 218 5.43 -31.16 2.14
CA ALA A 218 4.87 -30.69 0.88
C ALA A 218 4.34 -29.24 0.97
N LYS A 219 3.70 -28.86 2.08
CA LYS A 219 3.27 -27.47 2.34
C LYS A 219 4.46 -26.53 2.47
N ALA A 220 5.53 -26.95 3.16
CA ALA A 220 6.75 -26.17 3.28
C ALA A 220 7.42 -25.93 1.91
N ASP A 221 7.49 -26.97 1.07
CA ASP A 221 7.99 -26.87 -0.30
C ASP A 221 7.12 -25.97 -1.18
N GLU A 222 5.80 -26.04 -1.04
CA GLU A 222 4.86 -25.16 -1.77
C GLU A 222 5.04 -23.69 -1.37
N LEU A 223 5.17 -23.41 -0.07
CA LEU A 223 5.47 -22.07 0.43
C LEU A 223 6.83 -21.58 -0.08
N HIS A 224 7.84 -22.43 -0.10
CA HIS A 224 9.16 -22.09 -0.64
C HIS A 224 9.09 -21.78 -2.14
N ARG A 225 8.39 -22.60 -2.93
CA ARG A 225 8.18 -22.34 -4.37
C ARG A 225 7.41 -21.05 -4.60
N ARG A 226 6.36 -20.78 -3.81
CA ARG A 226 5.61 -19.53 -3.88
C ARG A 226 6.49 -18.33 -3.56
N GLY A 227 7.34 -18.42 -2.53
CA GLY A 227 8.31 -17.39 -2.19
C GLY A 227 9.34 -17.15 -3.31
N GLN A 228 9.80 -18.21 -3.98
CA GLN A 228 10.69 -18.09 -5.13
C GLN A 228 10.02 -17.42 -6.34
N LEU A 229 8.77 -17.77 -6.64
CA LEU A 229 7.99 -17.14 -7.72
C LEU A 229 7.72 -15.66 -7.42
N GLU A 230 7.35 -15.33 -6.18
CA GLU A 230 7.16 -13.93 -5.77
C GLU A 230 8.46 -13.13 -5.90
N LYS A 231 9.60 -13.72 -5.51
CA LYS A 231 10.92 -13.11 -5.71
C LYS A 231 11.20 -12.88 -7.20
N GLN A 232 10.99 -13.88 -8.05
CA GLN A 232 11.19 -13.75 -9.50
C GLN A 232 10.32 -12.65 -10.11
N LEU A 233 9.04 -12.56 -9.69
CA LEU A 233 8.14 -11.50 -10.16
C LEU A 233 8.59 -10.11 -9.70
N ARG A 234 9.08 -9.97 -8.46
CA ARG A 234 9.64 -8.70 -7.98
C ARG A 234 10.91 -8.33 -8.74
N ASP A 235 11.80 -9.29 -8.99
CA ASP A 235 13.02 -9.07 -9.76
C ASP A 235 12.69 -8.66 -11.21
N GLU A 236 11.70 -9.31 -11.85
CA GLU A 236 11.20 -8.95 -13.17
C GLU A 236 10.54 -7.56 -13.22
N GLN A 237 9.81 -7.17 -12.16
CA GLN A 237 9.26 -5.82 -12.02
C GLN A 237 10.37 -4.77 -11.95
N LEU A 238 11.40 -5.01 -11.13
CA LEU A 238 12.54 -4.10 -11.01
C LEU A 238 13.30 -3.96 -12.33
N ASP A 239 13.52 -5.06 -13.06
CA ASP A 239 14.16 -5.05 -14.38
C ASP A 239 13.34 -4.24 -15.40
N ASN A 240 12.00 -4.37 -15.37
CA ASN A 240 11.12 -3.62 -16.25
C ASN A 240 11.08 -2.13 -15.91
N GLU A 241 11.07 -1.78 -14.61
CA GLU A 241 11.18 -0.40 -14.16
C GLU A 241 12.52 0.23 -14.54
N GLU A 242 13.62 -0.52 -14.43
CA GLU A 242 14.95 -0.05 -14.84
C GLU A 242 15.01 0.21 -16.35
N LYS A 243 14.47 -0.70 -17.17
CA LYS A 243 14.35 -0.52 -18.62
C LYS A 243 13.49 0.70 -18.96
N ALA A 244 12.32 0.85 -18.35
CA ALA A 244 11.44 2.00 -18.56
C ALA A 244 12.14 3.32 -18.17
N ARG A 245 12.88 3.33 -17.07
CA ARG A 245 13.67 4.49 -16.63
C ARG A 245 14.81 4.82 -17.59
N ALA A 246 15.49 3.81 -18.13
CA ALA A 246 16.53 3.99 -19.12
C ALA A 246 15.97 4.54 -20.44
N GLU A 247 14.80 4.07 -20.88
CA GLU A 247 14.09 4.59 -22.04
C GLU A 247 13.63 6.03 -21.83
N ALA A 248 13.04 6.36 -20.68
CA ALA A 248 12.67 7.73 -20.33
C ALA A 248 13.90 8.67 -20.39
N LYS A 249 15.03 8.27 -19.80
CA LYS A 249 16.29 9.05 -19.90
C LYS A 249 16.78 9.22 -21.34
N ARG A 250 16.57 8.23 -22.21
CA ARG A 250 16.92 8.34 -23.64
C ARG A 250 16.00 9.33 -24.35
N VAL A 251 14.69 9.28 -24.10
CA VAL A 251 13.70 10.19 -24.67
C VAL A 251 13.98 11.63 -24.21
N ASP A 252 14.19 11.84 -22.91
CA ASP A 252 14.57 13.15 -22.36
C ASP A 252 15.86 13.65 -22.98
N GLY A 253 16.88 12.80 -23.12
CA GLY A 253 18.13 13.16 -23.78
C GLY A 253 17.99 13.50 -25.27
N VAL A 254 16.94 13.04 -25.96
CA VAL A 254 16.61 13.43 -27.34
C VAL A 254 15.85 14.76 -27.34
N LEU A 255 14.86 14.93 -26.46
CA LEU A 255 14.10 16.17 -26.31
C LEU A 255 15.02 17.34 -25.92
N ASP A 256 15.96 17.13 -25.00
CA ASP A 256 16.97 18.11 -24.61
C ASP A 256 17.86 18.52 -25.79
N ARG A 257 18.19 17.58 -26.68
CA ARG A 257 18.98 17.89 -27.88
C ARG A 257 18.17 18.70 -28.88
N LEU A 258 16.91 18.36 -29.09
CA LEU A 258 16.00 19.08 -29.99
C LEU A 258 15.71 20.50 -29.48
N THR A 259 15.45 20.66 -28.17
CA THR A 259 15.23 21.98 -27.55
C THR A 259 16.47 22.85 -27.63
N LYS A 260 17.67 22.28 -27.39
CA LYS A 260 18.95 23.00 -27.58
C LYS A 260 19.17 23.41 -29.03
N GLN A 261 18.83 22.57 -30.01
CA GLN A 261 18.91 22.92 -31.43
C GLN A 261 17.97 24.07 -31.76
N ARG A 262 16.70 23.98 -31.34
CA ARG A 262 15.71 25.04 -31.55
C ARG A 262 16.14 26.37 -30.91
N CYS A 263 16.66 26.35 -29.69
CA CYS A 263 17.17 27.57 -29.04
C CYS A 263 18.34 28.18 -29.83
N LYS A 264 19.25 27.36 -30.36
CA LYS A 264 20.35 27.85 -31.20
C LYS A 264 19.83 28.48 -32.49
N GLU A 265 18.88 27.85 -33.16
CA GLU A 265 18.26 28.39 -34.37
C GLU A 265 17.53 29.72 -34.10
N GLU A 266 16.82 29.82 -32.97
CA GLU A 266 16.15 31.06 -32.55
C GLU A 266 17.18 32.18 -32.26
N ILE A 267 18.28 31.88 -31.55
CA ILE A 267 19.38 32.84 -31.31
C ILE A 267 20.02 33.28 -32.63
N GLU A 268 20.36 32.36 -33.52
CA GLU A 268 20.94 32.69 -34.83
C GLU A 268 19.99 33.55 -35.67
N ALA A 269 18.69 33.27 -35.63
CA ALA A 269 17.69 34.06 -36.33
C ALA A 269 17.58 35.49 -35.75
N GLU A 270 17.65 35.64 -34.43
CA GLU A 270 17.70 36.94 -33.76
C GLU A 270 18.98 37.72 -34.11
N GLU A 271 20.13 37.06 -34.12
CA GLU A 271 21.40 37.68 -34.54
C GLU A 271 21.35 38.15 -35.99
N ARG A 272 20.75 37.37 -36.90
CA ARG A 272 20.53 37.77 -38.30
C ARG A 272 19.63 39.01 -38.39
N LYS A 273 18.55 39.08 -37.61
CA LYS A 273 17.67 40.26 -37.56
C LYS A 273 18.40 41.48 -37.00
N ALA A 274 19.14 41.32 -35.90
CA ALA A 274 19.93 42.38 -35.30
C ALA A 274 21.01 42.91 -36.26
N ASN A 275 21.68 42.03 -36.99
CA ASN A 275 22.67 42.40 -38.00
C ASN A 275 22.03 43.12 -39.20
N LYS A 276 20.85 42.70 -39.66
CA LYS A 276 20.08 43.44 -40.68
C LYS A 276 19.73 44.85 -40.22
N ILE A 277 19.22 45.00 -39.00
CA ILE A 277 18.91 46.33 -38.43
C ILE A 277 20.18 47.19 -38.35
N ARG A 278 21.32 46.63 -37.92
CA ARG A 278 22.60 47.35 -37.90
C ARG A 278 23.06 47.75 -39.31
N GLN A 279 22.85 46.91 -40.31
CA GLN A 279 23.16 47.24 -41.70
C GLN A 279 22.24 48.35 -42.21
N GLU A 280 20.93 48.24 -42.00
CA GLU A 280 19.96 49.27 -42.37
C GLU A 280 20.27 50.62 -41.69
N GLN A 281 20.67 50.61 -40.40
CA GLN A 281 21.12 51.82 -39.70
C GLN A 281 22.39 52.40 -40.30
N ARG A 282 23.38 51.57 -40.68
CA ARG A 282 24.60 52.03 -41.36
C ARG A 282 24.28 52.62 -42.72
N ASP A 283 23.45 51.96 -43.51
CA ASP A 283 23.03 52.42 -44.83
C ASP A 283 22.23 53.73 -44.73
N TYR A 284 21.35 53.84 -43.73
CA TYR A 284 20.63 55.08 -43.44
C TYR A 284 21.58 56.23 -43.08
N MET A 285 22.53 56.00 -42.17
CA MET A 285 23.54 56.99 -41.81
C MET A 285 24.41 57.39 -43.01
N ALA A 286 24.78 56.44 -43.86
CA ALA A 286 25.53 56.72 -45.08
C ALA A 286 24.74 57.58 -46.07
N ARG A 287 23.42 57.34 -46.22
CA ARG A 287 22.53 58.18 -47.03
C ARG A 287 22.42 59.60 -46.49
N VAL A 288 22.22 59.75 -45.18
CA VAL A 288 22.16 61.07 -44.53
C VAL A 288 23.48 61.83 -44.68
N GLN A 289 24.62 61.14 -44.57
CA GLN A 289 25.94 61.74 -44.82
C GLN A 289 26.09 62.18 -46.27
N ALA A 290 25.66 61.38 -47.25
CA ALA A 290 25.70 61.74 -48.66
C ALA A 290 24.80 62.94 -48.98
N GLU A 291 23.59 62.97 -48.43
CA GLU A 291 22.66 64.10 -48.57
C GLU A 291 23.23 65.38 -47.95
N ASN A 292 23.83 65.30 -46.77
CA ASN A 292 24.52 66.43 -46.13
C ASN A 292 25.67 66.97 -46.98
N VAL A 293 26.44 66.11 -47.67
CA VAL A 293 27.51 66.55 -48.58
C VAL A 293 26.92 67.27 -49.79
N ILE A 294 25.83 66.77 -50.37
CA ILE A 294 25.13 67.41 -51.50
C ILE A 294 24.56 68.76 -51.05
N ASP A 295 23.95 68.84 -49.87
CA ASP A 295 23.42 70.10 -49.33
C ASP A 295 24.53 71.11 -49.01
N GLN A 296 25.68 70.66 -48.51
CA GLN A 296 26.85 71.51 -48.35
C GLN A 296 27.36 72.05 -49.68
N GLN A 297 27.42 71.21 -50.72
CA GLN A 297 27.77 71.63 -52.07
C GLN A 297 26.77 72.65 -52.62
N ARG A 298 25.46 72.39 -52.51
CA ARG A 298 24.42 73.34 -52.93
C ARG A 298 24.52 74.68 -52.20
N ARG A 299 24.72 74.67 -50.88
CA ARG A 299 24.92 75.90 -50.10
C ARG A 299 26.21 76.63 -50.53
N ALA A 300 27.27 75.90 -50.86
CA ALA A 300 28.51 76.51 -51.36
C ALA A 300 28.30 77.13 -52.76
N GLU A 301 27.59 76.45 -53.65
CA GLU A 301 27.22 76.95 -54.98
C GLU A 301 26.29 78.16 -54.89
N GLU A 302 25.29 78.15 -54.00
CA GLU A 302 24.42 79.30 -53.75
C GLU A 302 25.19 80.49 -53.21
N LYS A 303 26.11 80.27 -52.26
CA LYS A 303 27.02 81.32 -51.79
C LYS A 303 27.89 81.88 -52.91
N LEU A 304 28.40 81.01 -53.78
CA LEU A 304 29.23 81.42 -54.91
C LEU A 304 28.40 82.21 -55.94
N ARG A 305 27.16 81.80 -56.20
CA ARG A 305 26.19 82.55 -57.02
C ARG A 305 25.85 83.91 -56.42
N LEU A 306 25.61 83.98 -55.11
CA LEU A 306 25.38 85.24 -54.40
C LEU A 306 26.61 86.16 -54.51
N LEU A 307 27.82 85.64 -54.30
CA LEU A 307 29.05 86.39 -54.51
C LEU A 307 29.23 86.85 -55.96
N GLU A 308 28.85 86.04 -56.94
CA GLU A 308 28.88 86.43 -58.36
C GLU A 308 27.84 87.50 -58.70
N GLN A 309 26.63 87.41 -58.13
CA GLN A 309 25.59 88.42 -58.24
C GLN A 309 26.02 89.72 -57.57
N ASP A 310 26.56 89.66 -56.36
CA ASP A 310 27.13 90.81 -55.66
C ASP A 310 28.31 91.40 -56.44
N ARG A 311 29.17 90.57 -57.04
CA ARG A 311 30.26 91.04 -57.92
C ARG A 311 29.71 91.73 -59.16
N LEU A 312 28.64 91.22 -59.75
CA LEU A 312 27.99 91.83 -60.91
C LEU A 312 27.27 93.13 -60.53
N LEU A 313 26.56 93.16 -59.41
CA LEU A 313 25.92 94.36 -58.88
C LEU A 313 26.95 95.41 -58.49
N MET A 314 28.07 95.02 -57.88
CA MET A 314 29.23 95.88 -57.63
C MET A 314 29.83 96.38 -58.93
N LYS A 315 29.97 95.54 -59.97
CA LYS A 315 30.42 95.99 -61.29
C LYS A 315 29.45 96.98 -61.93
N GLN A 316 28.14 96.72 -61.88
CA GLN A 316 27.13 97.64 -62.42
C GLN A 316 27.00 98.91 -61.59
N SER A 317 27.20 98.82 -60.28
CA SER A 317 27.24 99.97 -59.39
C SER A 317 28.51 100.78 -59.63
N ASN A 318 29.66 100.14 -59.82
CA ASN A 318 30.91 100.78 -60.19
C ASN A 318 30.83 101.36 -61.61
N GLU A 319 30.21 100.68 -62.57
CA GLU A 319 29.99 101.21 -63.91
C GLU A 319 29.03 102.42 -63.86
N ARG A 320 27.94 102.36 -63.09
CA ARG A 320 27.09 103.53 -62.85
C ARG A 320 27.83 104.63 -62.10
N GLN A 321 28.68 104.30 -61.13
CA GLN A 321 29.50 105.28 -60.43
C GLN A 321 30.56 105.86 -61.35
N ASP A 322 31.17 105.09 -62.25
CA ASP A 322 32.13 105.55 -63.25
C ASP A 322 31.43 106.35 -64.35
N GLU A 323 30.19 106.04 -64.69
CA GLU A 323 29.35 106.82 -65.61
C GLU A 323 28.85 108.11 -64.96
N GLU A 324 28.45 108.04 -63.69
CA GLU A 324 28.12 109.20 -62.89
C GLU A 324 29.35 110.00 -62.55
N GLU A 325 30.52 109.40 -62.38
CA GLU A 325 31.79 110.09 -62.18
C GLU A 325 32.29 110.62 -63.50
N ARG A 326 32.11 109.96 -64.64
CA ARG A 326 32.37 110.58 -65.96
C ARG A 326 31.39 111.69 -66.25
N ARG A 327 30.12 111.57 -65.88
CA ARG A 327 29.13 112.65 -65.99
C ARG A 327 29.43 113.76 -65.02
N ARG A 328 29.77 113.46 -63.76
CA ARG A 328 30.20 114.42 -62.75
C ARG A 328 31.58 114.96 -63.06
N GLN A 329 32.46 114.28 -63.78
CA GLN A 329 33.79 114.75 -64.19
C GLN A 329 33.65 115.59 -65.44
N ALA A 330 32.78 115.24 -66.39
CA ALA A 330 32.42 116.12 -67.50
C ALA A 330 31.64 117.36 -67.01
N GLU A 331 30.75 117.20 -66.02
CA GLU A 331 30.03 118.29 -65.38
C GLU A 331 30.92 119.06 -64.40
N LYS A 332 31.86 118.43 -63.70
CA LYS A 332 32.89 119.08 -62.87
C LYS A 332 33.95 119.70 -63.74
N ASP A 333 34.33 119.22 -64.91
CA ASP A 333 35.25 119.92 -65.80
C ASP A 333 34.52 121.13 -66.41
N ALA A 334 33.22 121.00 -66.70
CA ALA A 334 32.34 122.11 -67.09
C ALA A 334 32.00 123.08 -65.93
N ARG A 335 32.01 122.61 -64.68
CA ARG A 335 31.78 123.40 -63.45
C ARG A 335 33.06 123.85 -62.78
N VAL A 336 34.23 123.26 -62.99
CA VAL A 336 35.56 123.71 -62.56
C VAL A 336 35.95 124.84 -63.51
N ALA A 337 35.69 124.72 -64.81
CA ALA A 337 35.74 125.85 -65.73
C ALA A 337 34.76 127.01 -65.40
N ARG A 338 33.68 126.76 -64.62
CA ARG A 338 32.71 127.79 -64.18
C ARG A 338 32.80 128.20 -62.70
N ASN A 339 33.39 127.37 -61.84
CA ASN A 339 33.46 127.50 -60.39
C ASN A 339 34.90 127.48 -59.86
N GLU A 340 35.96 127.28 -60.64
CA GLU A 340 37.29 127.85 -60.30
C GLU A 340 37.18 129.37 -60.16
N ALA A 341 36.20 129.99 -60.82
CA ALA A 341 35.85 131.40 -60.67
C ALA A 341 34.95 131.73 -59.46
N SER A 342 34.39 130.75 -58.72
CA SER A 342 33.33 131.00 -57.72
C SER A 342 33.43 130.15 -56.43
N ALA A 343 34.00 128.95 -56.50
CA ALA A 343 34.19 128.01 -55.39
C ALA A 343 35.60 128.08 -54.76
N ALA A 344 36.38 129.12 -55.07
CA ALA A 344 37.44 129.62 -54.18
C ALA A 344 36.87 130.37 -52.95
N ARG A 345 35.53 130.42 -52.78
CA ARG A 345 34.89 131.24 -51.73
C ARG A 345 33.86 130.60 -50.78
N MET A 346 33.39 129.34 -50.94
CA MET A 346 32.37 128.77 -50.02
C MET A 346 32.38 127.23 -49.89
N ALA A 347 33.49 126.64 -49.43
CA ALA A 347 33.59 125.20 -49.17
C ALA A 347 34.22 124.90 -47.80
N SER A 348 33.59 125.32 -46.69
CA SER A 348 34.14 125.03 -45.35
C SER A 348 33.15 124.85 -44.19
N THR A 349 31.90 124.36 -44.36
CA THR A 349 31.02 124.32 -43.17
C THR A 349 29.85 123.32 -43.05
N VAL A 350 29.77 122.16 -43.73
CA VAL A 350 28.66 121.19 -43.44
C VAL A 350 28.99 119.69 -43.61
N MET A 351 30.25 119.25 -43.55
CA MET A 351 30.57 117.79 -43.64
C MET A 351 30.98 117.12 -42.31
N ALA A 352 30.88 117.81 -41.17
CA ALA A 352 31.32 117.28 -39.87
C ALA A 352 30.19 116.86 -38.91
N VAL A 353 28.91 116.94 -39.31
CA VAL A 353 27.75 116.67 -38.41
C VAL A 353 27.06 115.32 -38.68
N GLN A 354 27.34 114.66 -39.82
CA GLN A 354 26.67 113.40 -40.19
C GLN A 354 27.35 112.12 -39.64
N ASP A 355 28.66 112.13 -39.40
CA ASP A 355 29.39 110.91 -39.04
C ASP A 355 29.23 110.53 -37.55
N ALA A 356 28.91 111.48 -36.67
CA ALA A 356 28.67 111.21 -35.24
C ALA A 356 27.28 110.58 -34.97
N ALA A 357 26.31 110.77 -35.86
CA ALA A 357 24.96 110.23 -35.71
C ALA A 357 24.86 108.74 -36.08
N LEU A 358 25.69 108.26 -37.01
CA LEU A 358 25.72 106.87 -37.45
C LEU A 358 26.40 105.95 -36.42
N ALA A 359 27.49 106.39 -35.80
CA ALA A 359 28.19 105.61 -34.76
C ALA A 359 27.32 105.40 -33.49
N ALA A 360 26.44 106.34 -33.16
CA ALA A 360 25.54 106.24 -32.01
C ALA A 360 24.34 105.31 -32.25
N ALA A 361 23.96 105.05 -33.51
CA ALA A 361 22.90 104.11 -33.87
C ALA A 361 23.43 102.67 -33.90
N GLU A 362 24.66 102.46 -34.37
CA GLU A 362 25.34 101.16 -34.41
C GLU A 362 25.58 100.60 -33.00
N ALA A 363 26.03 101.43 -32.06
CA ALA A 363 26.23 101.03 -30.66
C ALA A 363 24.94 100.56 -29.95
N ARG A 364 23.77 101.11 -30.31
CA ARG A 364 22.48 100.68 -29.73
C ARG A 364 22.03 99.32 -30.29
N ALA A 365 22.27 99.07 -31.57
CA ALA A 365 21.93 97.80 -32.22
C ALA A 365 22.79 96.65 -31.67
N GLU A 366 24.08 96.90 -31.39
CA GLU A 366 24.97 95.91 -30.76
C GLU A 366 24.52 95.55 -29.33
N GLU A 367 24.08 96.53 -28.54
CA GLU A 367 23.63 96.26 -27.17
C GLU A 367 22.32 95.46 -27.14
N GLU A 368 21.39 95.71 -28.06
CA GLU A 368 20.16 94.93 -28.19
C GLU A 368 20.45 93.48 -28.63
N ASN A 369 21.34 93.29 -29.61
CA ASN A 369 21.82 91.96 -30.02
C ASN A 369 22.53 91.21 -28.89
N ARG A 370 23.29 91.91 -28.03
CA ARG A 370 23.91 91.28 -26.86
C ARG A 370 22.85 90.78 -25.88
N ARG A 371 21.82 91.59 -25.60
CA ARG A 371 20.73 91.22 -24.68
C ARG A 371 19.88 90.06 -25.22
N THR A 372 19.62 89.98 -26.52
CA THR A 372 18.89 88.86 -27.12
C THR A 372 19.72 87.58 -27.09
N ASN A 373 21.02 87.67 -27.39
CA ASN A 373 21.95 86.53 -27.29
C ASN A 373 22.09 86.01 -25.86
N GLU A 374 22.16 86.90 -24.86
CA GLU A 374 22.19 86.51 -23.45
C GLU A 374 20.90 85.80 -23.01
N ARG A 375 19.73 86.24 -23.50
CA ARG A 375 18.45 85.56 -23.24
C ARG A 375 18.40 84.19 -23.90
N ALA A 376 18.88 84.07 -25.15
CA ALA A 376 18.94 82.80 -25.86
C ALA A 376 19.87 81.80 -25.15
N ALA A 377 21.06 82.24 -24.71
CA ALA A 377 21.99 81.42 -23.96
C ALA A 377 21.43 80.95 -22.61
N LYS A 378 20.70 81.83 -21.89
CA LYS A 378 20.00 81.43 -20.65
C LYS A 378 18.92 80.38 -20.92
N ALA A 379 18.09 80.57 -21.94
CA ALA A 379 17.05 79.60 -22.30
C ALA A 379 17.64 78.25 -22.73
N GLU A 380 18.78 78.23 -23.42
CA GLU A 380 19.48 77.00 -23.78
C GLU A 380 20.05 76.29 -22.55
N ASN A 381 20.67 77.02 -21.63
CA ASN A 381 21.18 76.49 -20.37
C ASN A 381 20.06 75.90 -19.50
N ASP A 382 18.91 76.59 -19.39
CA ASP A 382 17.76 76.10 -18.64
C ASP A 382 17.19 74.81 -19.27
N LYS A 383 17.11 74.75 -20.60
CA LYS A 383 16.69 73.55 -21.33
C LYS A 383 17.68 72.39 -21.12
N ALA A 384 18.98 72.66 -21.15
CA ALA A 384 20.01 71.66 -20.89
C ALA A 384 19.94 71.13 -19.45
N ALA A 385 19.76 72.01 -18.47
CA ALA A 385 19.59 71.65 -17.07
C ALA A 385 18.32 70.81 -16.85
N TYR A 386 17.21 71.16 -17.49
CA TYR A 386 15.97 70.37 -17.45
C TYR A 386 16.17 68.96 -18.01
N LEU A 387 16.80 68.83 -19.17
CA LEU A 387 17.09 67.52 -19.77
C LEU A 387 18.05 66.68 -18.92
N GLN A 388 19.02 67.31 -18.25
CA GLN A 388 19.88 66.60 -17.30
C GLN A 388 19.09 66.08 -16.10
N ARG A 389 18.19 66.88 -15.51
CA ARG A 389 17.30 66.43 -14.42
C ARG A 389 16.45 65.25 -14.87
N LEU A 390 15.82 65.33 -16.04
CA LEU A 390 14.98 64.25 -16.57
C LEU A 390 15.78 62.95 -16.81
N ARG A 391 17.05 63.06 -17.24
CA ARG A 391 17.95 61.90 -17.38
C ARG A 391 18.27 61.26 -16.04
N VAL A 392 18.49 62.07 -15.00
CA VAL A 392 18.76 61.58 -13.64
C VAL A 392 17.51 60.90 -13.09
N GLU A 393 16.34 61.54 -13.16
CA GLU A 393 15.06 60.98 -12.73
C GLU A 393 14.74 59.66 -13.45
N THR A 394 14.99 59.57 -14.75
CA THR A 394 14.79 58.34 -15.53
C THR A 394 15.73 57.21 -15.07
N LYS A 395 16.99 57.53 -14.77
CA LYS A 395 17.95 56.56 -14.23
C LYS A 395 17.53 56.10 -12.83
N ASP A 396 17.13 57.02 -11.97
CA ASP A 396 16.68 56.73 -10.60
C ASP A 396 15.42 55.87 -10.60
N TYR A 397 14.48 56.15 -11.51
CA TYR A 397 13.28 55.34 -11.70
C TYR A 397 13.64 53.90 -12.12
N HIS A 398 14.57 53.71 -13.06
CA HIS A 398 15.03 52.37 -13.43
C HIS A 398 15.80 51.66 -12.31
N LEU A 399 16.63 52.37 -11.55
CA LEU A 399 17.30 51.81 -10.38
C LEU A 399 16.29 51.36 -9.32
N LYS A 400 15.24 52.15 -9.10
CA LYS A 400 14.12 51.81 -8.22
C LYS A 400 13.38 50.57 -8.71
N GLN A 401 13.03 50.48 -9.99
CA GLN A 401 12.41 49.27 -10.56
C GLN A 401 13.27 48.02 -10.39
N MET A 402 14.59 48.14 -10.55
CA MET A 402 15.51 47.02 -10.33
C MET A 402 15.63 46.65 -8.85
N ALA A 403 15.58 47.63 -7.94
CA ALA A 403 15.55 47.40 -6.51
C ALA A 403 14.25 46.69 -6.09
N ASP A 404 13.09 47.17 -6.56
CA ASP A 404 11.79 46.58 -6.28
C ASP A 404 11.72 45.14 -6.82
N LYS A 405 12.23 44.89 -8.04
CA LYS A 405 12.31 43.52 -8.60
C LYS A 405 13.22 42.61 -7.79
N ARG A 406 14.36 43.12 -7.28
CA ARG A 406 15.24 42.35 -6.39
C ARG A 406 14.58 42.05 -5.06
N GLU A 407 13.78 42.98 -4.53
CA GLU A 407 13.06 42.79 -3.28
C GLU A 407 11.95 41.76 -3.44
N VAL A 408 11.18 41.80 -4.53
CA VAL A 408 10.20 40.74 -4.86
C VAL A 408 10.88 39.38 -4.99
N GLN A 409 12.01 39.29 -5.71
CA GLN A 409 12.77 38.04 -5.81
C GLN A 409 13.32 37.56 -4.46
N ARG A 410 13.66 38.49 -3.56
CA ARG A 410 14.10 38.16 -2.20
C ARG A 410 12.93 37.58 -1.39
N GLN A 411 11.76 38.20 -1.46
CA GLN A 411 10.54 37.72 -0.82
C GLN A 411 10.13 36.34 -1.36
N GLU A 412 10.11 36.14 -2.68
CA GLU A 412 9.83 34.83 -3.29
C GLU A 412 10.80 33.74 -2.82
N ARG A 413 12.09 34.06 -2.66
CA ARG A 413 13.08 33.12 -2.13
C ARG A 413 12.86 32.82 -0.64
N GLU A 414 12.48 33.82 0.15
CA GLU A 414 12.15 33.66 1.56
C GLU A 414 10.88 32.81 1.74
N GLU A 415 9.84 33.05 0.92
CA GLU A 415 8.61 32.25 0.90
C GLU A 415 8.88 30.81 0.45
N ALA A 416 9.67 30.61 -0.60
CA ALA A 416 10.08 29.27 -1.05
C ALA A 416 10.87 28.53 0.04
N ARG A 417 11.75 29.24 0.76
CA ARG A 417 12.48 28.68 1.91
C ARG A 417 11.53 28.27 3.05
N LEU A 418 10.56 29.11 3.40
CA LEU A 418 9.57 28.80 4.42
C LEU A 418 8.65 27.63 4.01
N MET A 419 8.27 27.55 2.74
CA MET A 419 7.50 26.42 2.21
C MET A 419 8.28 25.10 2.33
N LEU A 420 9.56 25.12 1.96
CA LEU A 420 10.45 23.97 2.11
C LEU A 420 10.60 23.57 3.58
N GLU A 421 10.79 24.54 4.48
CA GLU A 421 10.89 24.29 5.91
C GLU A 421 9.62 23.66 6.49
N ARG A 422 8.42 24.14 6.09
CA ARG A 422 7.15 23.52 6.46
C ARG A 422 7.01 22.10 5.93
N SER A 423 7.46 21.83 4.70
CA SER A 423 7.46 20.48 4.14
C SER A 423 8.35 19.54 4.95
N ILE A 424 9.56 19.98 5.29
CA ILE A 424 10.50 19.20 6.11
C ILE A 424 9.91 18.95 7.51
N GLN A 425 9.25 19.95 8.11
CA GLN A 425 8.55 19.77 9.39
C GLN A 425 7.43 18.74 9.28
N GLY A 426 6.59 18.82 8.24
CA GLY A 426 5.54 17.82 7.98
C GLY A 426 6.08 16.41 7.79
N ASP A 427 7.17 16.24 7.04
CA ASP A 427 7.83 14.94 6.85
C ASP A 427 8.41 14.39 8.17
N ASN A 428 8.99 15.26 8.99
CA ASN A 428 9.52 14.89 10.30
C ASN A 428 8.40 14.49 11.28
N GLU A 429 7.29 15.22 11.30
CA GLU A 429 6.11 14.88 12.11
C GLU A 429 5.50 13.54 11.66
N HIS A 430 5.37 13.33 10.36
CA HIS A 430 4.92 12.05 9.82
C HIS A 430 5.85 10.90 10.22
N ALA A 431 7.17 11.07 10.05
CA ALA A 431 8.17 10.08 10.48
C ALA A 431 8.14 9.82 12.00
N ALA A 432 7.91 10.85 12.82
CA ALA A 432 7.75 10.72 14.26
C ALA A 432 6.48 9.91 14.61
N SER A 433 5.37 10.18 13.91
CA SER A 433 4.11 9.46 14.08
C SER A 433 4.25 7.97 13.71
N GLU A 434 4.94 7.65 12.62
CA GLU A 434 5.21 6.27 12.19
C GLU A 434 6.10 5.54 13.20
N ARG A 435 7.13 6.21 13.74
CA ARG A 435 7.96 5.66 14.82
C ARG A 435 7.14 5.36 16.07
N LEU A 436 6.15 6.20 16.39
CA LEU A 436 5.27 6.01 17.54
C LEU A 436 4.33 4.82 17.32
N LYS A 437 3.71 4.69 16.14
CA LYS A 437 2.91 3.51 15.75
C LYS A 437 3.73 2.22 15.83
N MET A 438 4.97 2.22 15.33
CA MET A 438 5.86 1.06 15.42
C MET A 438 6.23 0.71 16.86
N ARG A 439 6.42 1.71 17.74
CA ARG A 439 6.63 1.47 19.18
C ARG A 439 5.39 0.86 19.85
N GLU A 440 4.20 1.34 19.50
CA GLU A 440 2.95 0.78 20.02
C GLU A 440 2.72 -0.67 19.56
N LEU A 441 2.99 -0.97 18.29
CA LEU A 441 2.93 -2.33 17.76
C LEU A 441 3.88 -3.25 18.52
N ARG A 442 5.15 -2.86 18.68
CA ARG A 442 6.12 -3.63 19.48
C ARG A 442 5.66 -3.82 20.92
N LYS A 443 5.04 -2.81 21.53
CA LYS A 443 4.50 -2.91 22.89
C LYS A 443 3.36 -3.94 22.96
N ARG A 444 2.48 -3.99 21.96
CA ARG A 444 1.42 -5.01 21.85
C ARG A 444 2.00 -6.40 21.62
N GLU A 445 2.99 -6.54 20.74
CA GLU A 445 3.69 -7.81 20.50
C GLU A 445 4.37 -8.34 21.76
N LEU A 446 5.09 -7.48 22.49
CA LEU A 446 5.68 -7.83 23.79
C LEU A 446 4.61 -8.22 24.83
N GLY A 447 3.48 -7.50 24.86
CA GLY A 447 2.34 -7.85 25.70
C GLY A 447 1.79 -9.25 25.38
N ASN A 448 1.56 -9.54 24.10
CA ASN A 448 1.09 -10.84 23.63
C ASN A 448 2.10 -11.94 23.93
N GLN A 449 3.40 -11.68 23.76
CA GLN A 449 4.46 -12.63 24.08
C GLN A 449 4.51 -12.93 25.59
N ALA A 450 4.35 -11.91 26.43
CA ALA A 450 4.28 -12.07 27.88
C ALA A 450 3.05 -12.89 28.29
N GLU A 451 1.88 -12.63 27.69
CA GLU A 451 0.66 -13.38 27.92
C GLU A 451 0.78 -14.84 27.48
N LEU A 452 1.37 -15.09 26.30
CA LEU A 452 1.64 -16.44 25.81
C LEU A 452 2.62 -17.18 26.73
N SER A 453 3.66 -16.49 27.21
CA SER A 453 4.61 -17.04 28.18
C SER A 453 3.92 -17.39 29.49
N ARG A 454 2.99 -16.55 29.96
CA ARG A 454 2.17 -16.81 31.16
C ARG A 454 1.27 -18.04 30.95
N MET A 455 0.60 -18.15 29.81
CA MET A 455 -0.23 -19.33 29.48
C MET A 455 0.59 -20.61 29.40
N MET A 456 1.79 -20.55 28.82
CA MET A 456 2.72 -21.68 28.78
C MET A 456 3.18 -22.08 30.18
N HIS A 457 3.45 -21.11 31.05
CA HIS A 457 3.83 -21.38 32.43
C HIS A 457 2.66 -21.99 33.21
N GLU A 458 1.45 -21.44 33.09
CA GLU A 458 0.24 -21.96 33.74
C GLU A 458 -0.10 -23.37 33.23
N LYS A 459 0.01 -23.61 31.92
CA LYS A 459 -0.14 -24.95 31.35
C LYS A 459 0.93 -25.90 31.87
N GLY A 460 2.16 -25.43 32.01
CA GLY A 460 3.27 -26.17 32.62
C GLY A 460 3.03 -26.51 34.09
N GLU A 461 2.42 -25.59 34.86
CA GLU A 461 2.02 -25.84 36.25
C GLU A 461 0.87 -26.83 36.34
N ARG A 462 -0.17 -26.69 35.51
CA ARG A 462 -1.27 -27.68 35.41
C ARG A 462 -0.78 -29.08 35.06
N LEU A 463 0.25 -29.19 34.22
CA LEU A 463 0.88 -30.47 33.88
C LEU A 463 1.82 -31.00 34.96
N ARG A 464 2.28 -30.15 35.91
CA ARG A 464 3.05 -30.58 37.09
C ARG A 464 2.13 -30.97 38.25
N GLU A 465 1.00 -30.29 38.39
CA GLU A 465 -0.09 -30.62 39.30
C GLU A 465 -0.96 -31.76 38.75
N VAL A 466 -0.33 -32.86 38.31
CA VAL A 466 -1.01 -34.14 38.14
C VAL A 466 -1.17 -34.76 39.52
N GLU A 467 -1.88 -34.05 40.39
CA GLU A 467 -2.40 -34.66 41.59
C GLU A 467 -3.73 -35.34 41.24
N MET A 468 -3.96 -36.53 41.78
CA MET A 468 -5.30 -37.13 41.73
C MET A 468 -6.32 -36.10 42.21
N SER A 469 -7.46 -36.00 41.51
CA SER A 469 -8.57 -35.15 41.92
C SER A 469 -8.92 -35.41 43.39
N GLU A 470 -9.40 -34.41 44.14
CA GLU A 470 -9.81 -34.61 45.54
C GLU A 470 -10.82 -35.76 45.70
N THR A 471 -11.69 -35.95 44.71
CA THR A 471 -12.65 -37.07 44.68
C THR A 471 -11.96 -38.42 44.49
N GLU A 472 -10.97 -38.51 43.61
CA GLU A 472 -10.15 -39.70 43.41
C GLU A 472 -9.30 -40.00 44.64
N LYS A 473 -8.68 -39.00 45.27
CA LYS A 473 -7.98 -39.13 46.56
C LYS A 473 -8.90 -39.68 47.65
N LYS A 474 -10.17 -39.28 47.66
CA LYS A 474 -11.18 -39.76 48.63
C LYS A 474 -11.60 -41.20 48.36
N MET A 475 -11.83 -41.59 47.11
CA MET A 475 -12.15 -42.98 46.73
C MET A 475 -10.97 -43.93 46.94
N ASN A 476 -9.76 -43.49 46.58
CA ASN A 476 -8.55 -44.30 46.70
C ASN A 476 -7.90 -44.22 48.08
N ARG A 477 -8.53 -43.57 49.06
CA ARG A 477 -7.94 -43.31 50.39
C ARG A 477 -7.53 -44.58 51.12
N GLU A 478 -8.36 -45.61 51.07
CA GLU A 478 -8.09 -46.91 51.71
C GLU A 478 -6.95 -47.64 50.99
N LEU A 479 -6.97 -47.64 49.66
CA LEU A 479 -5.93 -48.24 48.82
C LEU A 479 -4.57 -47.57 49.07
N MET A 480 -4.54 -46.24 49.11
CA MET A 480 -3.34 -45.45 49.40
C MET A 480 -2.80 -45.72 50.82
N LYS A 481 -3.67 -45.93 51.81
CA LYS A 481 -3.24 -46.36 53.16
C LYS A 481 -2.58 -47.74 53.14
N GLN A 482 -3.15 -48.69 52.39
CA GLN A 482 -2.59 -50.04 52.26
C GLN A 482 -1.24 -50.03 51.52
N VAL A 483 -1.13 -49.30 50.41
CA VAL A 483 0.12 -49.14 49.65
C VAL A 483 1.20 -48.45 50.48
N ASN A 484 0.86 -47.38 51.21
CA ASN A 484 1.80 -46.73 52.12
C ASN A 484 2.26 -47.66 53.26
N LYS A 485 1.36 -48.48 53.80
CA LYS A 485 1.71 -49.49 54.80
C LYS A 485 2.69 -50.53 54.23
N GLN A 486 2.39 -51.07 53.05
CA GLN A 486 3.26 -52.02 52.35
C GLN A 486 4.64 -51.44 51.99
N LEU A 487 4.71 -50.17 51.57
CA LEU A 487 5.98 -49.48 51.30
C LEU A 487 6.81 -49.29 52.58
N LYS A 488 6.15 -48.96 53.69
CA LYS A 488 6.77 -48.79 55.01
C LYS A 488 7.30 -50.13 55.55
N ASP A 489 6.51 -51.19 55.42
CA ASP A 489 6.87 -52.56 55.81
C ASP A 489 8.01 -53.11 54.93
N ALA A 490 8.09 -52.71 53.66
CA ALA A 490 9.18 -53.04 52.75
C ALA A 490 10.46 -52.19 52.93
N GLY A 491 10.49 -51.27 53.90
CA GLY A 491 11.64 -50.38 54.16
C GLY A 491 11.93 -49.37 53.03
N ARG A 492 11.07 -49.27 52.01
CA ARG A 492 11.20 -48.29 50.93
C ARG A 492 10.58 -46.97 51.40
N LYS A 493 11.42 -46.00 51.73
CA LYS A 493 10.97 -44.62 51.95
C LYS A 493 10.23 -44.14 50.68
N PRO A 494 9.07 -43.49 50.82
CA PRO A 494 8.38 -42.92 49.66
C PRO A 494 9.35 -41.99 48.94
N VAL A 495 9.46 -42.15 47.62
CA VAL A 495 10.28 -41.31 46.77
C VAL A 495 9.72 -39.90 46.90
N SER A 496 10.32 -39.10 47.78
CA SER A 496 10.10 -37.67 47.82
C SER A 496 10.57 -37.16 46.47
N ILE A 497 9.62 -36.89 45.59
CA ILE A 497 9.86 -36.12 44.36
C ILE A 497 10.35 -34.79 44.89
N ARG A 498 11.68 -34.62 44.95
CA ARG A 498 12.32 -33.35 45.26
C ARG A 498 11.67 -32.35 44.33
N SER A 499 10.86 -31.44 44.88
CA SER A 499 10.44 -30.26 44.14
C SER A 499 11.70 -29.67 43.52
N PRO A 500 11.73 -29.40 42.21
CA PRO A 500 12.89 -28.78 41.59
C PRO A 500 13.22 -27.52 42.40
N PRO A 501 14.51 -27.23 42.64
CA PRO A 501 14.89 -26.03 43.38
C PRO A 501 14.17 -24.86 42.72
N LYS A 502 13.45 -24.06 43.52
CA LYS A 502 12.92 -22.77 43.08
C LYS A 502 14.12 -22.04 42.50
N LYS A 503 14.21 -21.98 41.17
CA LYS A 503 15.23 -21.18 40.51
C LYS A 503 14.85 -19.75 40.90
N GLU A 504 15.61 -19.20 41.84
CA GLU A 504 15.62 -17.77 42.10
C GLU A 504 15.81 -17.11 40.74
N VAL A 505 14.78 -16.38 40.30
CA VAL A 505 14.84 -15.62 39.06
C VAL A 505 15.88 -14.55 39.31
N ASP A 506 17.00 -14.68 38.61
CA ASP A 506 18.12 -13.76 38.67
C ASP A 506 17.60 -12.31 38.53
N PRO A 507 17.75 -11.44 39.54
CA PRO A 507 17.11 -10.12 39.56
C PRO A 507 17.52 -9.24 38.37
N GLU A 508 18.69 -9.49 37.78
CA GLU A 508 19.15 -8.80 36.57
C GLU A 508 18.27 -9.11 35.33
N VAL A 509 17.68 -10.31 35.25
CA VAL A 509 16.77 -10.68 34.15
C VAL A 509 15.42 -9.96 34.31
N ALA A 510 14.91 -9.82 35.52
CA ALA A 510 13.66 -9.11 35.79
C ALA A 510 13.76 -7.60 35.42
N ILE A 511 14.91 -6.97 35.68
CA ILE A 511 15.18 -5.57 35.31
C ILE A 511 15.28 -5.42 33.79
N ARG A 512 15.90 -6.38 33.08
CA ARG A 512 16.06 -6.32 31.62
C ARG A 512 14.74 -6.46 30.84
N PHE A 513 13.73 -7.09 31.44
CA PHE A 513 12.39 -7.26 30.87
C PHE A 513 11.34 -6.26 31.41
N GLY A 514 11.73 -5.29 32.24
CA GLY A 514 10.84 -4.21 32.70
C GLY A 514 9.71 -4.66 33.62
N LEU A 515 9.85 -5.82 34.28
CA LEU A 515 8.91 -6.26 35.30
C LEU A 515 9.16 -5.45 36.58
N LYS A 516 8.14 -4.70 37.04
CA LYS A 516 8.18 -3.99 38.32
C LYS A 516 8.41 -5.01 39.43
N VAL A 517 9.58 -4.97 40.05
CA VAL A 517 9.85 -5.68 41.30
C VAL A 517 9.03 -5.00 42.40
N PRO A 518 8.18 -5.72 43.15
CA PRO A 518 7.50 -5.15 44.30
C PRO A 518 8.55 -4.74 45.34
N ASP A 519 8.51 -3.49 45.77
CA ASP A 519 9.38 -2.96 46.82
C ASP A 519 9.24 -3.84 48.07
N ILE A 520 10.38 -4.37 48.53
CA ILE A 520 10.53 -5.06 49.82
C ILE A 520 10.85 -4.01 50.88
#